data_AF-A0A7W8FWJ5-F1
#
_entry.id   AF-A0A7W8FWJ5-F1
#
_cell.length_a   1.000
_cell.length_b   1.000
_cell.length_c   1.000
_cell.angle_alpha   90.00
_cell.angle_beta   90.00
_cell.angle_gamma   90.00
#
_symmetry.space_group_name_H-M   'P 1'
#
loop_
_entity.id
_entity.type
_entity.pdbx_description
1 polymer ?
#
loop_
_entity_poly.entity_id
_entity_poly.type
_entity_poly.pdbx_seq_one_letter_code
_entity_poly.pdbx_strand_id
1 'polypeptide(L)'
;MNAERKLAMALLNAVWNEDVEGVRACLKMGASPSWIFNGYPILMHAITVGNEKIVNILIDAGAIQTQEAFGFALEHGIGNMIRPLLFRGIVPKHFEGQPGFGDFPQRFAY
;
A
#
# COMPACT_ATOMS: atom_id res chain seq x y z
N MET A 1 19.48 -18.54 -11.77
CA MET A 1 18.58 -18.10 -10.68
C MET A 1 18.61 -16.58 -10.64
N ASN A 2 17.52 -15.91 -11.03
CA ASN A 2 17.46 -14.45 -11.18
C ASN A 2 17.79 -13.74 -9.86
N ALA A 3 18.81 -12.89 -9.87
CA ALA A 3 19.24 -12.11 -8.71
C ALA A 3 18.09 -11.27 -8.13
N GLU A 4 17.22 -10.74 -8.99
CA GLU A 4 15.99 -10.03 -8.62
C GLU A 4 15.05 -10.85 -7.74
N ARG A 5 14.89 -12.15 -8.02
CA ARG A 5 14.02 -13.03 -7.21
C ARG A 5 14.62 -13.29 -5.84
N LYS A 6 15.94 -13.40 -5.72
CA LYS A 6 16.62 -13.51 -4.42
C LYS A 6 16.45 -12.24 -3.59
N LEU A 7 16.59 -11.08 -4.22
CA LEU A 7 16.35 -9.76 -3.62
C LEU A 7 14.91 -9.61 -3.12
N ALA A 8 13.93 -10.02 -3.93
CA ALA A 8 12.53 -9.94 -3.55
C ALA A 8 12.16 -10.89 -2.40
N MET A 9 12.74 -12.10 -2.38
CA MET A 9 12.60 -13.03 -1.26
C MET A 9 13.28 -12.50 0.02
N ALA A 10 14.44 -11.85 -0.10
CA ALA A 10 15.10 -11.20 1.03
C ALA A 10 14.25 -10.05 1.59
N LEU A 11 13.64 -9.24 0.71
CA LEU A 11 12.70 -8.19 1.10
C LEU A 11 11.48 -8.78 1.82
N LEU A 12 10.89 -9.87 1.31
CA LEU A 12 9.77 -10.56 1.97
C LEU A 12 10.14 -11.07 3.37
N ASN A 13 11.31 -11.69 3.52
CA ASN A 13 11.79 -12.14 4.82
C ASN A 13 12.01 -10.97 5.79
N ALA A 14 12.54 -9.84 5.30
CA ALA A 14 12.70 -8.64 6.12
C ALA A 14 11.35 -8.07 6.59
N VAL A 15 10.32 -8.09 5.72
CA VAL A 15 8.95 -7.69 6.08
C VAL A 15 8.38 -8.60 7.17
N TRP A 16 8.52 -9.92 7.03
CA TRP A 16 8.04 -10.89 8.04
C TRP A 16 8.77 -10.80 9.38
N ASN A 17 10.06 -10.48 9.36
CA ASN A 17 10.87 -10.28 10.56
C ASN A 17 10.71 -8.88 11.17
N GLU A 18 9.86 -8.03 10.59
CA GLU A 18 9.69 -6.63 10.99
C GLU A 18 10.99 -5.79 10.95
N ASP A 19 11.95 -6.22 10.12
CA ASP A 19 13.26 -5.58 9.98
C ASP A 19 13.19 -4.38 9.02
N VAL A 20 12.93 -3.21 9.62
CA VAL A 20 12.83 -1.93 8.92
C VAL A 20 14.13 -1.57 8.16
N GLU A 21 15.29 -1.86 8.74
CA GLU A 21 16.58 -1.54 8.11
C GLU A 21 16.89 -2.51 6.98
N GLY A 22 16.57 -3.80 7.16
CA GLY A 22 16.63 -4.82 6.11
C GLY A 22 15.77 -4.48 4.91
N VAL A 23 14.53 -4.00 5.14
CA VAL A 23 13.63 -3.53 4.07
C VAL A 23 14.27 -2.36 3.31
N ARG A 24 14.80 -1.35 4.02
CA ARG A 24 15.45 -0.19 3.41
C ARG A 24 16.69 -0.60 2.59
N ALA A 25 17.50 -1.52 3.10
CA ALA A 25 18.65 -2.05 2.41
C ALA A 25 18.24 -2.78 1.11
N CYS A 26 17.22 -3.65 1.18
CA CYS A 26 16.73 -4.36 0.01
C CYS A 26 16.21 -3.41 -1.08
N LEU A 27 15.45 -2.38 -0.71
CA LEU A 27 14.97 -1.37 -1.65
C LEU A 27 16.12 -0.58 -2.28
N LYS A 28 17.15 -0.22 -1.50
CA LYS A 28 18.38 0.42 -2.03
C LYS A 28 19.15 -0.47 -3.01
N MET A 29 19.11 -1.78 -2.82
CA MET A 29 19.72 -2.75 -3.74
C MET A 29 18.89 -3.00 -5.01
N GLY A 30 17.75 -2.30 -5.19
CA GLY A 30 16.90 -2.40 -6.37
C GLY A 30 15.78 -3.44 -6.27
N ALA A 31 15.42 -3.87 -5.05
CA ALA A 31 14.22 -4.69 -4.87
C ALA A 31 12.96 -3.89 -5.28
N SER A 32 12.07 -4.53 -6.03
CA SER A 32 10.81 -3.90 -6.44
C SER A 32 9.82 -3.87 -5.26
N PRO A 33 9.34 -2.70 -4.83
CA PRO A 33 8.34 -2.58 -3.77
C PRO A 33 6.95 -3.07 -4.22
N SER A 34 6.72 -3.19 -5.53
CA SER A 34 5.46 -3.68 -6.11
C SER A 34 5.51 -5.17 -6.49
N TRP A 35 6.48 -5.91 -5.97
CA TRP A 35 6.60 -7.34 -6.26
C TRP A 35 5.41 -8.13 -5.72
N ILE A 36 4.98 -9.13 -6.50
CA ILE A 36 3.85 -10.00 -6.16
C ILE A 36 4.41 -11.36 -5.76
N PHE A 37 4.07 -11.79 -4.55
CA PHE A 37 4.40 -13.10 -4.02
C PHE A 37 3.13 -13.88 -3.70
N ASN A 38 3.03 -15.08 -4.25
CA ASN A 38 1.88 -15.97 -4.05
C ASN A 38 0.53 -15.30 -4.39
N GLY A 39 0.50 -14.46 -5.43
CA GLY A 39 -0.70 -13.72 -5.84
C GLY A 39 -0.94 -12.41 -5.06
N TYR A 40 -0.18 -12.14 -4.00
CA TYR A 40 -0.34 -10.94 -3.18
C TYR A 40 0.86 -9.98 -3.28
N PRO A 41 0.63 -8.67 -3.41
CA PRO A 41 1.68 -7.66 -3.32
C PRO A 41 2.45 -7.72 -2.00
N ILE A 42 3.75 -7.40 -2.00
CA ILE A 42 4.56 -7.22 -0.78
C ILE A 42 3.87 -6.27 0.22
N LEU A 43 3.22 -5.22 -0.27
CA LEU A 43 2.51 -4.25 0.56
C LEU A 43 1.40 -4.90 1.41
N MET A 44 0.68 -5.89 0.88
CA MET A 44 -0.35 -6.61 1.63
C MET A 44 0.26 -7.47 2.73
N HIS A 45 1.41 -8.12 2.48
CA HIS A 45 2.15 -8.85 3.51
C HIS A 45 2.60 -7.93 4.66
N ALA A 46 3.05 -6.71 4.33
CA ALA A 46 3.39 -5.71 5.35
C ALA A 46 2.17 -5.27 6.18
N ILE A 47 1.00 -5.16 5.55
CA ILE A 47 -0.27 -4.84 6.23
C ILE A 47 -0.70 -5.96 7.16
N THR A 48 -0.58 -7.22 6.75
CA THR A 48 -0.91 -8.38 7.60
C THR A 48 0.00 -8.50 8.82
N VAL A 49 1.26 -8.11 8.68
CA VAL A 49 2.21 -8.05 9.80
C VAL A 49 1.84 -6.91 10.77
N GLY A 50 1.22 -5.83 10.28
CA GLY A 50 0.76 -4.73 11.14
C GLY A 50 1.83 -3.66 11.38
N ASN A 51 2.92 -3.66 10.62
CA ASN A 51 4.03 -2.73 10.82
C ASN A 51 3.90 -1.47 9.95
N GLU A 52 3.45 -0.38 10.56
CA GLU A 52 3.21 0.90 9.86
C GLU A 52 4.48 1.49 9.23
N LYS A 53 5.63 1.33 9.89
CA LYS A 53 6.90 1.88 9.38
C LYS A 53 7.29 1.23 8.05
N ILE A 54 7.13 -0.09 7.96
CA ILE A 54 7.44 -0.85 6.74
C ILE A 54 6.47 -0.47 5.62
N VAL A 55 5.17 -0.37 5.92
CA VAL A 55 4.16 0.09 4.97
C VAL A 55 4.50 1.48 4.41
N ASN A 56 4.84 2.44 5.29
CA ASN A 56 5.25 3.77 4.88
C ASN A 56 6.49 3.75 3.96
N ILE A 57 7.52 2.95 4.29
CA ILE A 57 8.71 2.82 3.46
C ILE A 57 8.40 2.26 2.07
N LEU A 58 7.50 1.27 1.98
CA LEU A 58 7.09 0.68 0.70
C LEU A 58 6.29 1.67 -0.15
N ILE A 59 5.40 2.45 0.47
CA ILE A 59 4.66 3.53 -0.21
C ILE A 59 5.63 4.61 -0.71
N ASP A 60 6.54 5.06 0.16
CA ASP A 60 7.56 6.07 -0.18
C ASP A 60 8.51 5.57 -1.28
N ALA A 61 8.72 4.24 -1.39
CA ALA A 61 9.48 3.61 -2.47
C ALA A 61 8.71 3.49 -3.80
N GLY A 62 7.43 3.88 -3.85
CA GLY A 62 6.62 3.86 -5.07
C GLY A 62 5.84 2.56 -5.29
N ALA A 63 5.37 1.90 -4.22
CA ALA A 63 4.45 0.78 -4.35
C ALA A 63 3.14 1.21 -5.07
N ILE A 64 2.75 0.50 -6.13
CA ILE A 64 1.59 0.88 -6.96
C ILE A 64 0.28 0.28 -6.41
N GLN A 65 0.35 -0.86 -5.71
CA GLN A 65 -0.84 -1.60 -5.27
C GLN A 65 -1.49 -1.02 -3.99
N THR A 66 -1.46 0.30 -3.82
CA THR A 66 -2.00 0.99 -2.63
C THR A 66 -3.53 0.92 -2.56
N GLN A 67 -4.21 0.89 -3.72
CA GLN A 67 -5.67 0.80 -3.80
C GLN A 67 -6.18 -0.59 -3.38
N GLU A 68 -5.55 -1.64 -3.90
CA GLU A 68 -5.86 -3.02 -3.55
C GLU A 68 -5.54 -3.28 -2.08
N ALA A 69 -4.39 -2.79 -1.61
CA ALA A 69 -3.98 -2.86 -0.22
C ALA A 69 -4.97 -2.14 0.72
N PHE A 70 -5.56 -1.03 0.29
CA PHE A 70 -6.58 -0.32 1.04
C PHE A 70 -7.89 -1.10 1.12
N GLY A 71 -8.36 -1.64 0.00
CA GLY A 71 -9.53 -2.53 -0.01
C GLY A 71 -9.34 -3.72 0.95
N PHE A 72 -8.18 -4.37 0.87
CA PHE A 72 -7.83 -5.48 1.76
C PHE A 72 -7.83 -5.07 3.24
N ALA A 73 -7.25 -3.92 3.58
CA ALA A 73 -7.22 -3.43 4.96
C ALA A 73 -8.63 -3.14 5.50
N LEU A 74 -9.55 -2.65 4.66
CA LEU A 74 -10.95 -2.42 5.04
C LEU A 74 -11.70 -3.73 5.26
N GLU A 75 -11.56 -4.69 4.33
CA GLU A 75 -12.23 -5.99 4.39
C GLU A 75 -11.82 -6.79 5.64
N HIS A 76 -10.56 -6.66 6.06
CA HIS A 76 -10.01 -7.38 7.22
C HIS A 76 -10.08 -6.56 8.52
N GLY A 77 -10.64 -5.35 8.50
CA GLY A 77 -10.77 -4.49 9.68
C GLY A 77 -9.43 -4.00 10.25
N ILE A 78 -8.38 -3.88 9.43
CA ILE A 78 -7.04 -3.46 9.84
C ILE A 78 -6.99 -1.92 9.91
N GLY A 79 -7.68 -1.37 10.90
CA GLY A 79 -7.89 0.07 11.06
C GLY A 79 -6.59 0.89 11.13
N ASN A 80 -5.54 0.32 11.71
CA ASN A 80 -4.24 0.96 11.87
C ASN A 80 -3.56 1.27 10.51
N MET A 81 -3.93 0.54 9.45
CA MET A 81 -3.35 0.72 8.11
C MET A 81 -4.17 1.64 7.21
N ILE A 82 -5.37 2.03 7.62
CA ILE A 82 -6.24 2.93 6.84
C ILE A 82 -5.59 4.30 6.69
N ARG A 83 -5.03 4.86 7.77
CA ARG A 83 -4.38 6.19 7.74
C ARG A 83 -3.18 6.26 6.79
N PRO A 84 -2.15 5.40 6.90
CA PRO A 84 -1.00 5.48 6.00
C PRO A 84 -1.39 5.27 4.54
N LEU A 85 -2.30 4.32 4.25
CA LEU A 85 -2.77 4.07 2.89
C LEU A 85 -3.58 5.23 2.32
N LEU A 86 -4.49 5.81 3.11
CA LEU A 86 -5.37 6.91 2.66
C LEU A 86 -4.59 8.21 2.41
N PHE A 87 -3.69 8.59 3.32
CA PHE A 87 -3.00 9.88 3.24
C PHE A 87 -1.74 9.86 2.37
N ARG A 88 -1.09 8.70 2.19
CA ARG A 88 0.15 8.61 1.40
C ARG A 88 -0.01 7.79 0.12
N GLY A 89 -0.87 6.78 0.13
CA GLY A 89 -0.97 5.82 -0.97
C GLY A 89 -2.09 6.13 -1.98
N ILE A 90 -3.18 6.73 -1.54
CA ILE A 90 -4.33 7.03 -2.39
C ILE A 90 -4.30 8.51 -2.75
N VAL A 91 -4.07 8.82 -4.03
CA VAL A 91 -4.42 10.14 -4.55
C VAL A 91 -5.96 10.20 -4.55
N PRO A 92 -6.60 11.03 -3.70
CA PRO A 92 -8.04 11.20 -3.79
C PRO A 92 -8.36 11.69 -5.21
N LYS A 93 -9.23 10.99 -5.93
CA LYS A 93 -9.70 11.48 -7.23
C LYS A 93 -10.39 12.81 -6.97
N HIS A 94 -9.80 13.88 -7.51
CA HIS A 94 -10.40 15.22 -7.42
C HIS A 94 -11.73 15.16 -8.18
N PHE A 95 -12.84 15.18 -7.45
CA PHE A 95 -14.16 15.22 -8.06
C PHE A 95 -14.52 16.67 -8.33
N GLU A 96 -14.39 17.11 -9.57
CA GLU A 96 -14.98 18.35 -10.02
C GLU A 96 -16.49 18.12 -10.20
N GLY A 97 -17.28 18.62 -9.25
CA GLY A 97 -18.73 18.56 -9.36
C GLY A 97 -19.18 19.31 -10.61
N GLN A 98 -19.89 18.62 -11.51
CA GLN A 98 -20.46 19.28 -12.69
C GLN A 98 -21.36 20.45 -12.25
N PRO A 99 -21.17 21.66 -12.83
CA PRO A 99 -22.02 22.81 -12.55
C PRO A 99 -23.41 22.53 -13.13
N GLY A 100 -24.35 22.17 -12.26
CA GLY A 100 -25.71 21.79 -12.66
C GLY A 100 -26.44 20.96 -11.60
N PHE A 101 -25.70 20.27 -10.74
CA PHE A 101 -26.27 19.69 -9.54
C PHE A 101 -26.06 20.68 -8.36
N GLY A 102 -27.16 21.15 -7.77
CA GLY A 102 -27.13 22.08 -6.63
C GLY A 102 -26.35 21.56 -5.42
N ASP A 103 -26.25 22.39 -4.39
CA ASP A 103 -25.56 22.03 -3.15
C ASP A 103 -26.21 20.82 -2.47
N PHE A 104 -25.37 20.00 -1.82
CA PHE A 104 -25.83 18.85 -1.05
C PHE A 104 -26.81 19.30 0.04
N PRO A 105 -27.96 18.62 0.29
CA PRO A 105 -28.38 17.29 -0.14
C PRO A 105 -29.47 17.28 -1.24
N GLN A 106 -29.72 18.41 -1.91
CA GLN A 106 -30.80 18.53 -2.90
C GLN A 106 -30.60 17.63 -4.14
N ARG A 107 -29.43 17.03 -4.31
CA ARG A 107 -29.09 16.10 -5.41
C ARG A 107 -29.84 14.75 -5.36
N PHE A 108 -30.43 14.38 -4.23
CA PHE A 108 -31.11 13.08 -4.04
C PHE A 108 -32.57 13.19 -3.61
N ALA A 109 -33.09 14.40 -3.45
CA ALA A 109 -34.51 14.60 -3.18
C ALA A 109 -35.25 14.60 -4.52
N TYR A 110 -35.90 13.48 -4.84
CA TYR A 110 -36.97 13.42 -5.83
C TYR A 110 -38.25 14.04 -5.27
#